data_AF-A0A9P0PB72-F1
#
_entry.id   AF-A0A9P0PB72-F1
#
_cell.length_a   1.000
_cell.length_b   1.000
_cell.length_c   1.000
_cell.angle_alpha   90.00
_cell.angle_beta   90.00
_cell.angle_gamma   90.00
#
_symmetry.space_group_name_H-M   'P 1'
#
loop_
_entity.id
_entity.type
_entity.pdbx_description
1 polymer ?
#
loop_
_entity_poly.entity_id
_entity_poly.type
_entity_poly.pdbx_seq_one_letter_code
_entity_poly.pdbx_strand_id
1 'polypeptide(L)'
;MMTMIICHKLFYTPLSNTVLLKHPEKCQNVRKQAIQSVKEKKFSLREAADRYVVPRSTLNKGQQVNLVPKLGRFENTFSEDHLQNVKDLDNRLMPFLRLAFQFAERLKIPLRFNKQKKIADKDFY
;
A
#
# COMPACT_ATOMS: atom_id res chain seq x y z
N MET A 1 8.57 -26.69 28.52
CA MET A 1 7.29 -26.68 27.78
C MET A 1 7.30 -25.45 26.86
N MET A 2 7.70 -25.61 25.60
CA MET A 2 7.64 -24.55 24.58
C MET A 2 6.51 -24.88 23.61
N THR A 3 5.55 -23.98 23.50
CA THR A 3 4.47 -24.02 22.52
C THR A 3 5.00 -23.70 21.13
N MET A 4 4.85 -24.65 20.20
CA MET A 4 5.08 -24.47 18.77
C MET A 4 3.89 -23.72 18.14
N ILE A 5 4.14 -22.56 17.53
CA ILE A 5 3.20 -21.95 16.58
C ILE A 5 3.51 -22.53 15.20
N ILE A 6 2.58 -23.33 14.70
CA ILE A 6 2.57 -23.86 13.33
C ILE A 6 1.97 -22.78 12.44
N CYS A 7 2.80 -22.13 11.61
CA CYS A 7 2.29 -21.37 10.46
C CYS A 7 2.46 -22.22 9.21
N HIS A 8 1.33 -22.64 8.66
CA HIS A 8 1.20 -23.42 7.44
C HIS A 8 1.84 -22.72 6.23
N LYS A 9 2.70 -23.48 5.53
CA LYS A 9 3.10 -23.25 4.14
C LYS A 9 1.88 -23.20 3.23
N LEU A 10 1.87 -22.29 2.24
CA LEU A 10 1.51 -22.62 0.85
C LEU A 10 2.34 -21.76 -0.14
N PHE A 11 3.27 -22.45 -0.84
CA PHE A 11 3.71 -22.33 -2.25
C PHE A 11 4.18 -20.96 -2.82
N TYR A 12 5.23 -20.79 -3.62
CA TYR A 12 6.36 -21.59 -4.14
C TYR A 12 7.18 -20.62 -5.02
N THR A 13 8.50 -20.48 -4.82
CA THR A 13 9.52 -20.76 -5.84
C THR A 13 10.90 -20.79 -5.19
N PRO A 14 11.85 -21.58 -5.72
CA PRO A 14 12.93 -22.16 -4.93
C PRO A 14 14.28 -21.46 -5.11
N LEU A 15 15.14 -21.65 -4.10
CA LEU A 15 16.61 -21.59 -4.16
C LEU A 15 17.25 -20.19 -4.28
N SER A 16 17.47 -19.55 -3.13
CA SER A 16 18.77 -18.94 -2.71
C SER A 16 18.66 -17.83 -1.65
N ASN A 17 17.47 -17.51 -1.11
CA ASN A 17 17.33 -16.35 -0.20
C ASN A 17 17.37 -16.65 1.30
N THR A 18 17.66 -17.88 1.73
CA THR A 18 17.64 -18.25 3.16
C THR A 18 18.84 -17.73 3.97
N VAL A 19 19.86 -17.13 3.34
CA VAL A 19 21.04 -16.62 4.07
C VAL A 19 20.89 -15.14 4.48
N LEU A 20 20.04 -14.36 3.79
CA LEU A 20 20.00 -12.90 3.96
C LEU A 20 19.13 -12.39 5.13
N LEU A 21 18.51 -13.27 5.91
CA LEU A 21 17.67 -12.86 7.05
C LEU A 21 18.37 -12.94 8.42
N LYS A 22 19.65 -13.33 8.48
CA LYS A 22 20.34 -13.49 9.78
C LYS A 22 21.09 -12.24 10.28
N HIS A 23 21.36 -11.22 9.43
CA HIS A 23 22.08 -10.01 9.84
C HIS A 23 21.64 -8.75 9.07
N PRO A 24 20.78 -7.88 9.65
CA PRO A 24 20.23 -6.71 8.95
C PRO A 24 21.29 -5.68 8.54
N GLU A 25 22.39 -5.57 9.28
CA GLU A 25 23.48 -4.62 9.00
C GLU A 25 24.26 -4.98 7.73
N LYS A 26 24.46 -6.28 7.46
CA LYS A 26 25.16 -6.74 6.25
C LYS A 26 24.34 -6.44 4.99
N CYS A 27 23.02 -6.60 5.05
CA CYS A 27 22.12 -6.35 3.93
C CYS A 27 22.06 -4.86 3.54
N GLN A 28 22.19 -3.95 4.51
CA GLN A 28 22.25 -2.51 4.23
C GLN A 28 23.52 -2.11 3.49
N ASN A 29 24.67 -2.71 3.83
CA ASN A 29 25.94 -2.42 3.19
C ASN A 29 25.98 -2.90 1.73
N VAL A 30 25.47 -4.10 1.47
CA VAL A 30 25.34 -4.67 0.11
C VAL A 30 24.46 -3.77 -0.78
N ARG A 31 23.33 -3.29 -0.24
CA ARG A 31 22.45 -2.36 -0.97
C ARG A 31 23.13 -1.03 -1.31
N LYS A 32 23.88 -0.44 -0.37
CA LYS A 32 24.60 0.82 -0.59
C LYS A 32 25.67 0.66 -1.68
N GLN A 33 26.41 -0.45 -1.65
CA GLN A 33 27.40 -0.78 -2.67
C GLN A 33 26.76 -0.98 -4.05
N ALA A 34 25.63 -1.69 -4.12
CA ALA A 34 24.89 -1.89 -5.36
C ALA A 34 24.44 -0.55 -5.97
N ILE A 35 23.87 0.35 -5.16
CA ILE A 35 23.47 1.69 -5.61
C ILE A 35 24.69 2.49 -6.10
N GLN A 36 25.80 2.45 -5.35
CA GLN A 36 27.02 3.18 -5.72
C GLN A 36 27.62 2.68 -7.03
N SER A 37 27.66 1.36 -7.25
CA SER A 37 28.18 0.76 -8.47
C SER A 37 27.39 1.15 -9.73
N VAL A 38 26.06 1.30 -9.60
CA VAL A 38 25.19 1.81 -10.66
C VAL A 38 25.40 3.30 -10.89
N LYS A 39 25.54 4.09 -9.81
CA LYS A 39 25.84 5.54 -9.91
C LYS A 39 27.18 5.81 -10.61
N GLU A 40 28.18 5.01 -10.31
CA GLU A 40 29.52 5.06 -10.92
C GLU A 40 29.56 4.47 -12.34
N LYS A 41 28.40 4.01 -12.88
CA LYS A 41 28.26 3.35 -14.19
C LYS A 41 29.17 2.13 -14.38
N LYS A 42 29.63 1.51 -13.28
CA LYS A 42 30.45 0.28 -13.33
C LYS A 42 29.64 -0.93 -13.78
N PHE A 43 28.34 -0.95 -13.48
CA PHE A 43 27.40 -1.99 -13.90
C PHE A 43 26.09 -1.37 -14.37
N SER A 44 25.40 -2.06 -15.28
CA SER A 44 24.02 -1.75 -15.61
C SER A 44 23.09 -2.05 -14.42
N LEU A 45 21.90 -1.43 -14.37
CA LEU A 45 20.88 -1.70 -13.35
C LEU A 45 20.53 -3.19 -13.22
N ARG A 46 20.55 -3.91 -14.35
CA ARG A 46 20.28 -5.35 -14.41
C ARG A 46 21.41 -6.15 -13.80
N GLU A 47 22.64 -5.91 -14.23
CA GLU A 47 23.82 -6.62 -13.71
C GLU A 47 24.05 -6.37 -12.22
N ALA A 48 23.83 -5.15 -11.74
CA ALA A 48 23.93 -4.83 -10.33
C ALA A 48 22.85 -5.54 -9.50
N ALA A 49 21.61 -5.64 -10.01
CA ALA A 49 20.54 -6.35 -9.33
C ALA A 49 20.86 -7.84 -9.18
N ASP A 50 21.38 -8.45 -10.25
CA ASP A 50 21.70 -9.87 -10.29
C ASP A 50 22.94 -10.18 -9.42
N ARG A 51 23.99 -9.33 -9.46
CA ARG A 51 25.23 -9.51 -8.67
C ARG A 51 25.05 -9.30 -7.18
N TYR A 52 24.30 -8.27 -6.78
CA TYR A 52 24.13 -7.91 -5.36
C TYR A 52 22.88 -8.53 -4.75
N VAL A 53 22.08 -9.27 -5.52
CA VAL A 53 20.80 -9.87 -5.08
C VAL A 53 19.86 -8.78 -4.51
N VAL A 54 19.79 -7.64 -5.21
CA VAL A 54 18.95 -6.50 -4.82
C VAL A 54 17.90 -6.26 -5.91
N PRO A 55 16.60 -6.13 -5.58
CA PRO A 55 15.58 -5.85 -6.57
C PRO A 55 15.85 -4.56 -7.36
N ARG A 56 15.61 -4.57 -8.68
CA ARG A 56 15.81 -3.39 -9.55
C ARG A 56 15.06 -2.16 -9.08
N SER A 57 13.84 -2.35 -8.55
CA SER A 57 13.02 -1.27 -7.98
C SER A 57 13.72 -0.56 -6.81
N THR A 58 14.54 -1.28 -6.04
CA THR A 58 15.31 -0.77 -4.91
C THR A 58 16.51 0.05 -5.36
N LEU A 59 17.15 -0.33 -6.47
CA LEU A 59 18.24 0.43 -7.10
C LEU A 59 17.73 1.71 -7.76
N ASN A 60 16.55 1.64 -8.40
CA ASN A 60 15.95 2.79 -9.08
C ASN A 60 15.45 3.88 -8.09
N LYS A 61 15.06 3.47 -6.88
CA LYS A 61 14.68 4.38 -5.77
C LYS A 61 15.88 5.08 -5.09
N GLY A 62 17.11 4.89 -5.59
CA GLY A 62 18.33 5.49 -5.05
C GLY A 62 18.50 6.98 -5.34
N GLN A 63 17.56 7.61 -6.07
CA GLN A 63 17.44 9.06 -6.09
C GLN A 63 17.02 9.51 -4.68
N GLN A 64 17.94 10.16 -3.98
CA GLN A 64 17.60 10.97 -2.81
C GLN A 64 16.68 12.09 -3.29
N VAL A 65 15.37 11.84 -3.25
CA VAL A 65 14.40 12.91 -3.34
C VAL A 65 14.50 13.61 -1.99
N ASN A 66 15.11 14.80 -1.97
CA ASN A 66 15.05 15.70 -0.82
C ASN A 66 13.62 16.19 -0.68
N LEU A 67 12.76 15.34 -0.12
CA LEU A 67 11.43 15.73 0.32
C LEU A 67 11.63 16.53 1.60
N VAL A 68 11.73 17.85 1.47
CA VAL A 68 11.67 18.75 2.62
C VAL A 68 10.25 18.62 3.18
N PRO A 69 10.07 18.07 4.39
CA PRO A 69 8.74 17.98 4.97
C PRO A 69 8.25 19.41 5.22
N LYS A 70 7.32 19.89 4.38
CA LYS A 70 6.61 21.14 4.62
C LYS A 70 5.68 20.91 5.81
N LEU A 71 6.06 21.40 7.00
CA LEU A 71 5.16 21.50 8.13
C LEU A 71 4.14 22.60 7.82
N GLY A 72 2.94 22.22 7.37
CA GLY A 72 1.89 23.14 6.96
C GLY A 72 0.60 22.45 6.54
N ARG A 73 -0.45 23.24 6.26
CA ARG A 73 -1.71 22.73 5.68
C ARG A 73 -1.43 22.06 4.33
N PHE A 74 -2.10 20.95 4.07
CA PHE A 74 -2.10 20.34 2.74
C PHE A 74 -2.53 21.39 1.71
N GLU A 75 -1.69 21.61 0.70
CA GLU A 75 -2.08 22.41 -0.46
C GLU A 75 -3.28 21.70 -1.11
N ASN A 76 -4.32 22.46 -1.44
CA ASN A 76 -5.54 21.89 -2.01
C ASN A 76 -5.19 21.33 -3.40
N THR A 77 -5.04 20.01 -3.49
CA THR A 77 -4.69 19.30 -4.73
C THR A 77 -5.83 19.24 -5.73
N PHE A 78 -7.05 19.57 -5.31
CA PHE A 78 -8.24 19.53 -6.15
C PHE A 78 -8.68 20.95 -6.50
N SER A 79 -8.92 21.19 -7.79
CA SER A 79 -9.65 22.38 -8.25
C SER A 79 -11.09 22.35 -7.71
N GLU A 80 -11.72 23.53 -7.66
CA GLU A 80 -13.11 23.65 -7.21
C GLU A 80 -14.07 22.78 -8.05
N ASP A 81 -13.79 22.64 -9.35
CA ASP A 81 -14.56 21.77 -10.26
C ASP A 81 -14.49 20.30 -9.84
N HIS A 82 -13.33 19.82 -9.39
CA HIS A 82 -13.20 18.45 -8.88
C HIS A 82 -14.01 18.27 -7.59
N LEU A 83 -14.05 19.27 -6.72
CA LEU A 83 -14.83 19.22 -5.50
C LEU A 83 -16.34 19.16 -5.80
N GLN A 84 -16.80 19.95 -6.78
CA GLN A 84 -18.20 19.96 -7.19
C GLN A 84 -18.62 18.61 -7.80
N ASN A 85 -17.76 18.03 -8.64
CA ASN A 85 -18.00 16.71 -9.21
C ASN A 85 -18.11 15.62 -8.14
N VAL A 86 -17.28 15.65 -7.09
CA VAL A 86 -17.37 14.69 -5.98
C VAL A 86 -18.68 14.85 -5.22
N LYS A 87 -19.10 16.09 -4.94
CA LYS A 87 -20.40 16.36 -4.29
C LYS A 87 -21.57 15.88 -5.15
N ASP A 88 -21.52 16.11 -6.47
CA ASP A 88 -22.57 15.69 -7.38
C ASP A 88 -22.65 14.18 -7.51
N LEU A 89 -21.51 13.49 -7.52
CA LEU A 89 -21.45 12.03 -7.48
C LEU A 89 -22.02 11.48 -6.17
N ASP A 90 -21.66 12.07 -5.04
CA ASP A 90 -22.20 11.68 -3.74
C ASP A 90 -23.73 11.84 -3.71
N ASN A 91 -24.24 12.98 -4.16
CA ASN A 91 -25.69 13.25 -4.26
C ASN A 91 -26.41 12.24 -5.17
N ARG A 92 -25.79 11.82 -6.28
CA ARG A 92 -26.36 10.81 -7.18
C ARG A 92 -26.32 9.39 -6.60
N LEU A 93 -25.36 9.09 -5.73
CA LEU A 93 -25.19 7.77 -5.10
C LEU A 93 -26.02 7.62 -3.81
N MET A 94 -26.35 8.72 -3.13
CA MET A 94 -27.23 8.74 -1.96
C MET A 94 -28.57 7.99 -2.11
N PRO A 95 -29.33 8.08 -3.22
CA PRO A 95 -30.54 7.28 -3.39
C PRO A 95 -30.29 5.77 -3.39
N PHE A 96 -29.14 5.30 -3.90
CA PHE A 96 -28.78 3.88 -3.87
C PHE A 96 -28.53 3.37 -2.45
N LEU A 97 -27.86 4.15 -1.60
CA LEU A 97 -27.59 3.77 -0.21
C LEU A 97 -28.88 3.67 0.61
N ARG A 98 -29.87 4.54 0.35
CA ARG A 98 -31.20 4.44 0.98
C ARG A 98 -31.95 3.20 0.51
N LEU A 99 -31.85 2.86 -0.78
CA LEU A 99 -32.49 1.68 -1.33
C LEU A 99 -31.88 0.38 -0.78
N ALA A 100 -30.55 0.33 -0.64
CA ALA A 100 -29.85 -0.77 0.02
C ALA A 100 -30.29 -0.95 1.48
N PHE A 101 -30.44 0.16 2.23
CA PHE A 101 -30.98 0.13 3.59
C PHE A 101 -32.40 -0.44 3.63
N GLN A 102 -33.31 0.07 2.80
CA GLN A 102 -34.70 -0.41 2.73
C GLN A 102 -34.78 -1.89 2.35
N PHE A 103 -33.93 -2.33 1.41
CA PHE A 103 -33.86 -3.72 0.99
C PHE A 103 -33.42 -4.64 2.12
N ALA A 104 -32.36 -4.25 2.84
CA ALA A 104 -31.85 -5.02 3.95
C ALA A 104 -32.80 -5.03 5.17
N GLU A 105 -33.56 -3.95 5.43
CA GLU A 105 -34.63 -3.96 6.43
C GLU A 105 -35.74 -4.95 6.08
N ARG A 106 -36.17 -5.00 4.81
CA ARG A 106 -37.17 -5.97 4.34
C ARG A 106 -36.69 -7.41 4.49
N LEU A 107 -35.41 -7.66 4.19
CA LEU A 107 -34.78 -8.96 4.34
C LEU A 107 -34.34 -9.30 5.77
N LYS A 108 -34.51 -8.35 6.72
CA LYS A 108 -34.09 -8.48 8.12
C LYS A 108 -32.62 -8.90 8.29
N ILE A 109 -31.74 -8.41 7.40
CA ILE A 109 -30.31 -8.72 7.48
C ILE A 109 -29.73 -7.98 8.69
N PRO A 110 -29.03 -8.67 9.62
CA PRO A 110 -28.41 -8.04 10.77
C PRO A 110 -27.20 -7.21 10.34
N LEU A 111 -27.45 -5.93 9.99
CA LEU A 111 -26.44 -4.96 9.58
C LEU A 111 -26.40 -3.79 10.56
N ARG A 112 -25.21 -3.21 10.73
CA ARG A 112 -25.00 -1.99 11.53
C ARG A 112 -25.39 -0.77 10.70
N PHE A 113 -26.69 -0.57 10.54
CA PHE A 113 -27.19 0.63 9.88
C PHE A 113 -27.62 1.70 10.86
N ASN A 114 -27.44 2.95 10.45
CA ASN A 114 -27.98 4.08 11.18
C ASN A 114 -29.50 4.20 10.93
N LYS A 115 -30.28 3.66 11.87
CA LYS A 115 -31.76 3.67 11.80
C LYS A 115 -32.38 5.06 11.80
N GLN A 116 -31.72 6.04 12.43
CA GLN A 116 -32.22 7.42 12.47
C GLN A 116 -32.11 8.09 11.10
N LYS A 117 -30.99 7.86 10.41
CA LYS A 117 -30.71 8.45 9.10
C LYS A 117 -31.27 7.62 7.93
N LYS A 118 -31.67 6.37 8.16
CA LYS A 118 -32.14 5.41 7.13
C LYS A 118 -31.16 5.25 5.97
N ILE A 119 -29.87 5.29 6.28
CA ILE A 119 -28.76 5.22 5.33
C ILE A 119 -27.78 4.16 5.83
N ALA A 120 -27.11 3.48 4.89
CA ALA A 120 -26.03 2.57 5.22
C ALA A 120 -24.89 3.31 5.94
N ASP A 121 -24.36 2.74 7.02
CA ASP A 121 -23.29 3.42 7.76
C ASP A 121 -22.01 3.50 6.89
N LYS A 122 -21.13 4.46 7.21
CA LYS A 122 -19.90 4.71 6.42
C LYS A 122 -18.98 3.48 6.35
N ASP A 123 -19.09 2.60 7.35
CA ASP A 123 -18.30 1.36 7.49
C ASP A 123 -18.92 0.16 6.75
N PHE A 124 -19.71 0.39 5.69
CA PHE A 124 -20.35 -0.68 4.91
C PHE A 124 -19.38 -1.45 3.97
N TYR A 125 -18.11 -1.04 3.89
CA TYR A 125 -17.08 -1.64 3.04
C TYR A 125 -16.06 -2.47 3.83
#